data_AF-A0AAC9K0M7-F1
#
_entry.id   AF-A0AAC9K0M7-F1
#
_cell.length_a   1.000
_cell.length_b   1.000
_cell.length_c   1.000
_cell.angle_alpha   90.00
_cell.angle_beta   90.00
_cell.angle_gamma   90.00
#
_symmetry.space_group_name_H-M   'P 1'
#
loop_
_entity.id
_entity.type
_entity.pdbx_description
1 polymer ?
#
loop_
_entity_poly.entity_id
_entity_poly.type
_entity_poly.pdbx_seq_one_letter_code
_entity_poly.pdbx_strand_id
1 'polypeptide(L)'
;MSHEHAPEYPRQTPSMEKSLGREGRERIIRQALERIDGAPAPTVDMMQAAMGTESQIRLVHDVIRAYLDEHRFTDTKDWAQSLRERSSRSDQKAEAV
;
A
#
# COMPACT_ATOMS: atom_id res chain seq x y z
N MET A 1 9.28 -32.65 47.91
CA MET A 1 10.16 -31.84 47.06
C MET A 1 9.54 -31.84 45.67
N SER A 2 8.68 -30.85 45.40
CA SER A 2 7.94 -30.74 44.14
C SER A 2 8.71 -29.79 43.22
N HIS A 3 9.29 -30.32 42.15
CA HIS A 3 9.84 -29.49 41.07
C HIS A 3 8.67 -28.94 40.26
N GLU A 4 8.39 -27.65 40.39
CA GLU A 4 7.46 -26.93 39.52
C GLU A 4 8.09 -26.82 38.12
N HIS A 5 7.48 -27.53 37.16
CA HIS A 5 7.73 -27.32 35.74
C HIS A 5 6.99 -26.05 35.31
N ALA A 6 7.72 -24.96 35.06
CA ALA A 6 7.15 -23.78 34.42
C ALA A 6 6.75 -24.13 32.97
N PRO A 7 5.54 -23.77 32.50
CA PRO A 7 5.18 -23.96 31.10
C PRO A 7 5.91 -22.92 30.24
N GLU A 8 6.83 -23.39 29.39
CA GLU A 8 7.37 -22.59 28.29
C GLU A 8 6.23 -22.31 27.30
N TYR A 9 5.69 -21.09 27.34
CA TYR A 9 4.83 -20.61 26.26
C TYR A 9 5.70 -20.45 24.99
N PRO A 10 5.30 -21.01 23.84
CA PRO A 10 6.02 -20.80 22.61
C PRO A 10 6.02 -19.29 22.30
N ARG A 11 7.21 -18.70 22.18
CA ARG A 11 7.39 -17.35 21.64
C ARG A 11 6.67 -17.31 20.30
N GLN A 12 5.52 -16.64 20.25
CA GLN A 12 4.88 -16.29 18.99
C GLN A 12 5.90 -15.48 18.19
N THR A 13 6.35 -16.04 17.07
CA THR A 13 7.25 -15.34 16.17
C THR A 13 6.47 -14.19 15.52
N PRO A 14 6.82 -12.91 15.76
CA PRO A 14 6.05 -11.77 15.26
C PRO A 14 6.25 -11.51 13.75
N SER A 15 6.66 -12.51 12.97
CA SER A 15 7.26 -12.31 11.65
C SER A 15 6.40 -12.79 10.47
N MET A 16 5.64 -13.89 10.60
CA MET A 16 4.89 -14.42 9.45
C MET A 16 3.59 -13.66 9.19
N GLU A 17 2.82 -13.35 10.24
CA GLU A 17 1.52 -12.66 10.10
C GLU A 17 1.67 -11.21 9.61
N LYS A 18 2.73 -10.51 10.06
CA LYS A 18 3.06 -9.16 9.59
C LYS A 18 3.50 -9.15 8.12
N SER A 19 4.17 -10.20 7.66
CA SER A 19 4.67 -10.30 6.28
C SER A 19 3.53 -10.60 5.31
N LEU A 20 2.67 -11.56 5.63
CA LEU A 20 1.46 -11.87 4.86
C LEU A 20 0.50 -10.67 4.74
N GLY A 21 0.31 -9.93 5.84
CA GLY A 21 -0.52 -8.72 5.83
C GLY A 21 0.07 -7.56 5.02
N ARG A 22 1.41 -7.46 4.95
CA ARG A 22 2.11 -6.43 4.16
C ARG A 22 2.03 -6.72 2.67
N GLU A 23 2.28 -7.96 2.25
CA GLU A 23 2.19 -8.37 0.85
C GLU A 23 0.76 -8.21 0.30
N GLY A 24 -0.25 -8.58 1.10
CA GLY A 24 -1.65 -8.36 0.74
C GLY A 24 -2.00 -6.89 0.56
N ARG A 25 -1.56 -6.02 1.48
CA ARG A 25 -1.76 -4.56 1.37
C ARG A 25 -1.03 -3.96 0.17
N GLU A 26 0.21 -4.36 -0.08
CA GLU A 26 0.97 -3.89 -1.23
C GLU A 26 0.28 -4.26 -2.54
N ARG A 27 -0.24 -5.49 -2.65
CA ARG A 27 -1.01 -5.93 -3.82
C ARG A 27 -2.29 -5.11 -4.03
N ILE A 28 -2.98 -4.73 -2.96
CA ILE A 28 -4.18 -3.88 -3.04
C ILE A 28 -3.80 -2.48 -3.56
N ILE A 29 -2.77 -1.87 -2.97
CA ILE A 29 -2.27 -0.55 -3.35
C ILE A 29 -1.80 -0.54 -4.80
N ARG A 30 -1.04 -1.56 -5.21
CA ARG A 30 -0.54 -1.69 -6.60
C ARG A 30 -1.69 -1.73 -7.61
N GLN A 31 -2.69 -2.60 -7.37
CA GLN A 31 -3.85 -2.68 -8.27
C GLN A 31 -4.68 -1.40 -8.28
N ALA A 32 -4.78 -0.69 -7.16
CA ALA A 32 -5.44 0.61 -7.13
C ALA A 32 -4.68 1.65 -7.97
N LEU A 33 -3.35 1.71 -7.87
CA LEU A 33 -2.51 2.60 -8.69
C LEU A 33 -2.62 2.27 -10.18
N GLU A 34 -2.58 0.98 -10.55
CA GLU A 34 -2.76 0.53 -11.93
C GLU A 34 -4.09 1.04 -12.52
N ARG A 35 -5.18 1.03 -11.73
CA ARG A 35 -6.49 1.56 -12.16
C ARG A 35 -6.49 3.07 -12.32
N ILE A 36 -5.80 3.81 -11.44
CA ILE A 36 -5.62 5.26 -11.60
C ILE A 36 -4.92 5.57 -12.92
N ASP A 37 -3.95 4.75 -13.31
CA ASP A 37 -3.20 4.88 -14.56
C ASP A 37 -3.96 4.34 -15.79
N GLY A 38 -5.23 3.93 -15.63
CA GLY A 38 -6.12 3.52 -16.72
C GLY A 38 -6.24 2.01 -16.94
N ALA A 39 -5.72 1.17 -16.05
CA ALA A 39 -5.99 -0.26 -16.11
C ALA A 39 -7.50 -0.53 -15.93
N PRO A 40 -8.07 -1.48 -16.69
CA PRO A 40 -9.50 -1.76 -16.63
C PRO A 40 -9.91 -2.32 -15.27
N ALA A 41 -11.14 -2.03 -14.87
CA ALA A 41 -11.78 -2.71 -13.75
C ALA A 41 -11.91 -4.22 -14.07
N PRO A 42 -11.85 -5.10 -13.05
CA PRO A 42 -12.02 -6.54 -13.25
C PRO A 42 -13.41 -6.87 -13.80
N THR A 43 -13.55 -8.04 -14.41
CA THR A 43 -14.87 -8.53 -14.87
C THR A 43 -15.77 -8.86 -13.68
N VAL A 44 -17.09 -8.91 -13.88
CA VAL A 44 -18.07 -9.21 -12.82
C VAL A 44 -17.76 -10.56 -12.15
N ASP A 45 -17.40 -11.58 -12.90
CA ASP A 45 -17.05 -12.90 -12.37
C ASP A 45 -15.79 -12.85 -11.48
N MET A 46 -14.78 -12.06 -11.90
CA MET A 46 -13.58 -11.83 -11.10
C MET A 46 -13.87 -11.03 -9.82
N MET A 47 -14.79 -10.06 -9.88
CA MET A 47 -15.24 -9.34 -8.69
C MET A 47 -15.95 -10.28 -7.72
N GLN A 48 -16.84 -11.16 -8.21
CA GLN A 48 -17.57 -12.11 -7.36
C GLN A 48 -16.64 -13.10 -6.68
N ALA A 49 -15.62 -13.60 -7.39
CA ALA A 49 -14.61 -14.49 -6.83
C ALA A 49 -13.70 -13.82 -5.78
N ALA A 50 -13.61 -12.48 -5.78
CA ALA A 50 -12.67 -11.71 -4.96
C ALA A 50 -13.32 -10.53 -4.22
N MET A 51 -14.62 -10.60 -3.90
CA MET A 51 -15.41 -9.44 -3.43
C MET A 51 -14.76 -8.64 -2.28
N GLY A 52 -14.19 -9.32 -1.29
CA GLY A 52 -13.52 -8.66 -0.16
C GLY A 52 -12.29 -7.86 -0.59
N THR A 53 -11.44 -8.46 -1.43
CA THR A 53 -10.25 -7.81 -1.98
C THR A 53 -10.64 -6.67 -2.92
N GLU A 54 -11.64 -6.87 -3.77
CA GLU A 54 -12.11 -5.85 -4.71
C GLU A 54 -12.65 -4.61 -3.99
N SER A 55 -13.40 -4.80 -2.91
CA SER A 55 -13.91 -3.70 -2.08
C SER A 55 -12.76 -2.88 -1.49
N GLN A 56 -11.69 -3.53 -1.03
CA GLN A 56 -10.50 -2.85 -0.52
C GLN A 56 -9.74 -2.09 -1.62
N ILE A 57 -9.61 -2.67 -2.82
CA ILE A 57 -8.96 -2.00 -3.95
C ILE A 57 -9.72 -0.73 -4.34
N ARG A 58 -11.05 -0.76 -4.39
CA ARG A 58 -11.87 0.42 -4.68
C ARG A 58 -11.72 1.51 -3.64
N LEU A 59 -11.76 1.15 -2.35
CA LEU A 59 -11.57 2.11 -1.28
C LEU A 59 -10.19 2.79 -1.34
N VAL A 60 -9.13 2.01 -1.61
CA VAL A 60 -7.77 2.56 -1.76
C VAL A 60 -7.68 3.43 -3.02
N HIS A 61 -8.28 3.00 -4.13
CA HIS A 61 -8.36 3.79 -5.36
C HIS A 61 -9.01 5.16 -5.10
N ASP A 62 -10.15 5.19 -4.40
CA ASP A 62 -10.88 6.44 -4.14
C ASP A 62 -10.05 7.40 -3.26
N VAL A 63 -9.35 6.88 -2.26
CA VAL A 63 -8.45 7.69 -1.40
C VAL A 63 -7.29 8.25 -2.22
N ILE A 64 -6.66 7.45 -3.08
CA ILE A 64 -5.56 7.91 -3.94
C ILE A 64 -6.07 8.96 -4.93
N ARG A 65 -7.23 8.72 -5.56
CA ARG A 65 -7.83 9.65 -6.50
C ARG A 65 -8.14 10.99 -5.85
N ALA A 66 -8.78 10.97 -4.67
CA ALA A 66 -9.07 12.19 -3.91
C ALA A 66 -7.79 12.97 -3.57
N TYR A 67 -6.72 12.27 -3.18
CA TYR A 67 -5.43 12.91 -2.92
C TYR A 67 -4.85 13.57 -4.19
N LEU A 68 -4.87 12.88 -5.33
CA LEU A 68 -4.38 13.42 -6.59
C LEU A 68 -5.21 14.62 -7.04
N ASP A 69 -6.54 14.54 -6.94
CA ASP A 69 -7.46 15.63 -7.30
C ASP A 69 -7.24 16.88 -6.43
N GLU A 70 -7.10 16.72 -5.11
CA GLU A 70 -6.78 17.79 -4.16
C GLU A 70 -5.48 18.52 -4.54
N HIS A 71 -4.48 17.77 -5.03
CA HIS A 71 -3.17 18.30 -5.41
C HIS A 71 -3.05 18.62 -6.90
N ARG A 72 -4.15 18.49 -7.65
CA ARG A 72 -4.24 18.71 -9.12
C ARG A 72 -3.29 17.84 -9.95
N PHE A 73 -2.97 16.66 -9.46
CA PHE A 73 -2.23 15.67 -10.24
C PHE A 73 -3.19 14.89 -11.13
N THR A 74 -2.82 14.72 -12.40
CA THR A 74 -3.69 14.02 -13.37
C THR A 74 -3.64 12.51 -13.18
N ASP A 75 -2.44 11.99 -12.97
CA ASP A 75 -2.13 10.56 -12.83
C ASP A 75 -0.95 10.35 -11.86
N THR A 76 -0.56 9.09 -11.66
CA THR A 76 0.53 8.77 -10.74
C THR A 76 1.91 9.19 -11.27
N LYS A 77 2.09 9.34 -12.59
CA LYS A 77 3.37 9.76 -13.21
C LYS A 77 3.64 11.22 -12.93
N ASP A 78 2.61 12.06 -13.06
CA ASP A 78 2.65 13.48 -12.73
C ASP A 78 3.02 13.70 -11.26
N TRP A 79 2.37 12.95 -10.36
CA TRP A 79 2.73 12.94 -8.94
C TRP A 79 4.19 12.46 -8.70
N ALA A 80 4.61 11.38 -9.35
CA ALA A 80 5.98 10.87 -9.22
C ALA A 80 7.04 11.86 -9.73
N GLN A 81 6.73 12.62 -10.77
CA GLN A 81 7.58 13.69 -11.27
C GLN A 81 7.71 14.82 -10.23
N SER A 82 6.59 15.28 -9.66
CA SER A 82 6.59 16.27 -8.57
C SER A 82 7.46 15.86 -7.39
N LEU A 83 7.44 14.58 -7.00
CA LEU A 83 8.29 14.05 -5.93
C LEU A 83 9.78 14.13 -6.28
N ARG A 84 10.17 13.73 -7.50
CA ARG A 84 11.56 13.79 -7.95
C ARG A 84 12.11 15.22 -7.94
N GLU A 85 11.33 16.18 -8.44
CA GLU A 85 11.69 17.59 -8.45
C GLU A 85 11.85 18.15 -7.04
N ARG A 86 10.99 17.73 -6.09
CA ARG A 86 11.06 18.14 -4.69
C ARG A 86 12.28 17.56 -3.97
N SER A 87 12.62 16.30 -4.23
CA SER A 87 13.82 15.66 -3.67
C SER A 87 15.07 16.35 -4.16
N SER A 88 15.19 16.57 -5.48
CA SER A 88 16.32 17.28 -6.08
C SER A 88 16.51 18.69 -5.50
N ARG A 89 15.41 19.42 -5.23
CA ARG A 89 15.46 20.74 -4.59
C ARG A 89 15.92 20.67 -3.13
N SER A 90 15.57 19.60 -2.43
CA SER A 90 15.98 19.39 -1.04
C SER A 90 17.48 19.12 -0.94
N ASP A 91 18.03 18.33 -1.88
CA ASP A 91 19.46 18.01 -1.95
C ASP A 91 20.30 19.26 -2.28
N GLN A 92 19.85 20.09 -3.23
CA GLN A 92 20.53 21.36 -3.57
C GLN A 92 20.55 22.35 -2.40
N LYS A 93 19.50 22.37 -1.56
CA LYS A 93 19.47 23.23 -0.36
C LYS A 93 20.42 22.72 0.73
N ALA A 94 20.67 21.41 0.80
CA ALA A 94 21.56 20.81 1.79
C ALA A 94 23.05 21.01 1.47
N GLU A 95 23.42 21.12 0.19
CA GLU A 95 24.81 21.35 -0.24
C GLU A 95 25.25 22.82 -0.17
N ALA A 96 24.29 23.75 -0.10
CA ALA A 96 24.54 25.20 -0.02
C ALA A 96 24.73 25.74 1.42
N VAL A 97 24.85 24.87 2.43
CA VAL A 97 25.04 25.18 3.86
C VAL A 97 26.35 24.58 4.35
#